data_AF-A0A920H9L0-F1
#
_entry.id   AF-A0A920H9L0-F1
#
_cell.length_a   1.000
_cell.length_b   1.000
_cell.length_c   1.000
_cell.angle_alpha   90.00
_cell.angle_beta   90.00
_cell.angle_gamma   90.00
#
_symmetry.space_group_name_H-M   'P 1'
#
loop_
_entity.id
_entity.type
_entity.pdbx_description
1 polymer ?
#
loop_
_entity_poly.entity_id
_entity_poly.type
_entity_poly.pdbx_seq_one_letter_code
_entity_poly.pdbx_strand_id
1 'polypeptide(L)'
;MAISGVGSSAIFKFIYAYRPPPLTQIGFLNGLRVTGGTDDNGNPCKNNIIENGEKIDYVNDGCTQPIGWLQQRDLTKFTSFENITPDDSFLSWLVNFPLNTVLLMIIMVWMYTGFAMIVFSAAIKAVPSEITEAGRIDGASEARIFLSVIMPYVKSTIVVVATYLTVTVLKAYDIVFVTTRGDFETNLLAVKMMDEFSKFLHFGRASTVSILIFISVVPIIVLNIFRNKEDEAL
;
A
#
# COMPACT_ATOMS: atom_id res chain seq x y z
N MET A 1 -8.24 15.10 4.11
CA MET A 1 -7.83 14.58 2.79
C MET A 1 -6.32 14.32 2.87
N ALA A 2 -5.68 13.76 1.84
CA ALA A 2 -4.30 13.29 1.80
C ALA A 2 -4.10 11.83 2.20
N ILE A 3 -3.77 11.11 1.15
CA ILE A 3 -3.98 9.70 1.01
C ILE A 3 -2.81 9.28 0.16
N SER A 4 -1.96 8.45 0.75
CA SER A 4 -0.88 7.75 0.07
C SER A 4 -0.53 6.50 0.85
N GLY A 5 -1.54 5.73 1.29
CA GLY A 5 -1.33 4.46 2.00
C GLY A 5 -0.62 3.38 1.17
N VAL A 6 -0.85 3.36 -0.15
CA VAL A 6 -0.19 2.39 -1.04
C VAL A 6 1.30 2.73 -1.21
N GLY A 7 1.64 4.02 -1.23
CA GLY A 7 3.03 4.49 -1.14
C GLY A 7 3.61 4.34 0.27
N SER A 8 2.79 4.53 1.30
CA SER A 8 3.19 4.44 2.70
C SER A 8 3.55 3.01 3.12
N SER A 9 2.84 1.97 2.65
CA SER A 9 3.27 0.59 2.92
C SER A 9 4.63 0.29 2.29
N ALA A 10 4.91 0.78 1.08
CA ALA A 10 6.25 0.69 0.47
C ALA A 10 7.28 1.50 1.26
N ILE A 11 7.02 2.77 1.58
CA ILE A 11 7.90 3.66 2.37
C ILE A 11 8.18 3.07 3.74
N PHE A 12 7.18 2.47 4.40
CA PHE A 12 7.38 1.84 5.69
C PHE A 12 8.12 0.50 5.53
N LYS A 13 7.86 -0.30 4.48
CA LYS A 13 8.72 -1.44 4.15
C LYS A 13 10.18 -1.00 3.96
N PHE A 14 10.43 0.17 3.37
CA PHE A 14 11.76 0.81 3.36
C PHE A 14 12.27 1.27 4.72
N ILE A 15 11.41 1.51 5.71
CA ILE A 15 11.82 1.90 7.06
C ILE A 15 12.16 0.65 7.90
N TYR A 16 11.38 -0.43 7.83
CA TYR A 16 11.49 -1.55 8.76
C TYR A 16 11.79 -2.93 8.14
N ALA A 17 11.74 -3.10 6.81
CA ALA A 17 11.94 -4.43 6.22
C ALA A 17 13.38 -4.90 6.42
N TYR A 18 13.52 -6.05 7.06
CA TYR A 18 14.80 -6.73 7.15
C TYR A 18 14.77 -7.94 6.22
N ARG A 19 15.84 -8.12 5.45
CA ARG A 19 16.00 -9.24 4.52
C ARG A 19 17.21 -10.06 4.95
N PRO A 20 17.05 -11.37 5.18
CA PRO A 20 18.17 -12.20 5.53
C PRO A 20 19.17 -12.27 4.35
N PRO A 21 20.46 -12.47 4.65
CA PRO A 21 21.50 -12.65 3.64
C PRO A 21 21.15 -13.74 2.62
N PRO A 22 21.58 -13.61 1.34
CA PRO A 22 22.53 -12.62 0.78
C PRO A 22 21.87 -11.34 0.24
N LEU A 23 20.59 -11.10 0.55
CA LEU A 23 19.82 -10.01 -0.06
C LEU A 23 20.24 -8.65 0.50
N THR A 24 20.27 -7.63 -0.36
CA THR A 24 20.49 -6.26 0.09
C THR A 24 19.36 -5.82 1.01
N GLN A 25 19.75 -5.25 2.15
CA GLN A 25 18.86 -4.70 3.14
C GLN A 25 18.14 -3.48 2.56
N ILE A 26 16.81 -3.46 2.64
CA ILE A 26 15.99 -2.33 2.17
C ILE A 26 15.58 -1.43 3.35
N GLY A 27 15.39 -2.01 4.55
CA GLY A 27 14.94 -1.30 5.74
C GLY A 27 16.00 -0.40 6.36
N PHE A 28 15.74 0.89 6.45
CA PHE A 28 16.63 1.89 7.04
C PHE A 28 16.87 1.68 8.54
N LEU A 29 15.82 1.50 9.36
CA LEU A 29 15.96 1.30 10.81
C LEU A 29 16.69 0.01 11.14
N ASN A 30 16.29 -1.09 10.48
CA ASN A 30 16.93 -2.38 10.71
C ASN A 30 18.35 -2.41 10.14
N GLY A 31 18.61 -1.73 9.01
CA GLY A 31 19.95 -1.53 8.47
C GLY A 31 20.86 -0.77 9.44
N LEU A 32 20.39 0.33 10.06
CA LEU A 32 21.16 1.07 11.06
C LEU A 32 21.38 0.28 12.36
N ARG A 33 20.37 -0.48 12.80
CA ARG A 33 20.47 -1.26 14.04
C ARG A 33 21.52 -2.37 13.91
N VAL A 34 21.41 -3.19 12.87
CA VAL A 34 22.28 -4.37 12.68
C VAL A 34 23.69 -4.01 12.17
N THR A 35 23.91 -2.76 11.73
CA THR A 35 25.27 -2.23 11.43
C THR A 35 26.00 -1.70 12.66
N GLY A 36 25.29 -1.53 13.79
CA GLY A 36 25.85 -0.99 15.03
C GLY A 36 26.05 -2.08 16.08
N GLY A 37 27.28 -2.19 16.59
CA GLY A 37 27.59 -3.07 17.72
C GLY A 37 28.95 -3.74 17.58
N THR A 38 29.33 -4.39 18.66
CA THR A 38 30.52 -5.25 18.75
C THR A 38 30.05 -6.59 19.27
N ASP A 39 30.55 -7.69 18.72
CA ASP A 39 30.30 -9.03 19.27
C ASP A 39 31.00 -9.18 20.64
N ASP A 40 30.74 -10.30 21.32
CA ASP A 40 31.36 -10.60 22.61
C ASP A 40 32.91 -10.72 22.52
N ASN A 41 33.45 -10.82 21.30
CA ASN A 41 34.88 -10.98 21.01
C ASN A 41 35.58 -9.68 20.57
N GLY A 42 34.87 -8.54 20.52
CA GLY A 42 35.44 -7.27 20.12
C GLY A 42 35.41 -6.98 18.61
N ASN A 43 34.82 -7.86 17.79
CA ASN A 43 34.69 -7.66 16.35
C ASN A 43 33.46 -6.80 16.02
N PRO A 44 33.55 -5.90 15.02
CA PRO A 44 32.44 -5.04 14.64
C PRO A 44 31.32 -5.84 13.98
N CYS A 45 30.09 -5.72 14.48
CA CYS A 45 28.91 -6.27 13.82
C CYS A 45 28.62 -5.47 12.55
N LYS A 46 28.47 -6.16 11.41
CA LYS A 46 28.25 -5.53 10.11
C LYS A 46 27.04 -6.17 9.42
N ASN A 47 26.40 -5.41 8.56
CA ASN A 47 25.23 -5.85 7.81
C ASN A 47 25.64 -6.43 6.45
N ASN A 48 25.70 -7.76 6.35
CA ASN A 48 25.91 -8.47 5.09
C ASN A 48 27.20 -8.03 4.35
N ILE A 49 28.30 -7.82 5.07
CA ILE A 49 29.62 -7.50 4.50
C ILE A 49 30.51 -8.73 4.63
N ILE A 50 31.21 -9.07 3.54
CA ILE A 50 32.24 -10.10 3.52
C ILE A 50 33.58 -9.42 3.78
N GLU A 51 34.23 -9.73 4.89
CA GLU A 51 35.57 -9.25 5.24
C GLU A 51 36.48 -10.47 5.34
N ASN A 52 37.56 -10.53 4.55
CA ASN A 52 38.50 -11.67 4.49
C ASN A 52 37.87 -13.05 4.19
N GLY A 53 36.71 -13.09 3.51
CA GLY A 53 36.01 -14.33 3.18
C GLY A 53 35.14 -14.89 4.31
N GLU A 54 35.16 -14.26 5.49
CA GLU A 54 34.27 -14.57 6.59
C GLU A 54 33.05 -13.63 6.55
N LYS A 55 31.86 -14.21 6.64
CA LYS A 55 30.62 -13.46 6.59
C LYS A 55 30.34 -12.91 8.00
N ILE A 56 30.61 -11.63 8.20
CA ILE A 56 30.29 -10.95 9.45
C ILE A 56 28.80 -10.59 9.40
N ASP A 57 28.03 -11.21 10.28
CA ASP A 57 26.56 -11.12 10.33
C ASP A 57 26.10 -10.83 11.77
N TYR A 58 24.87 -10.39 11.95
CA TYR A 58 24.26 -10.16 13.28
C TYR A 58 23.92 -11.47 14.02
N VAL A 59 24.25 -12.62 13.43
CA VAL A 59 24.01 -13.96 13.97
C VAL A 59 25.01 -14.31 15.07
N ASN A 60 26.15 -13.61 15.14
CA ASN A 60 27.13 -13.80 16.20
C ASN A 60 26.55 -13.37 17.55
N ASP A 61 26.77 -14.18 18.58
CA ASP A 61 26.41 -13.86 19.96
C ASP A 61 27.09 -12.54 20.38
N GLY A 62 26.28 -11.60 20.88
CA GLY A 62 26.69 -10.22 21.21
C GLY A 62 26.22 -9.15 20.21
N CYS A 63 25.89 -9.51 18.97
CA CYS A 63 25.38 -8.54 17.98
C CYS A 63 23.91 -8.14 18.23
N THR A 64 23.57 -6.89 17.90
CA THR A 64 22.19 -6.41 18.07
C THR A 64 21.28 -7.01 17.00
N GLN A 65 20.25 -7.73 17.45
CA GLN A 65 19.28 -8.35 16.55
C GLN A 65 18.35 -7.32 15.91
N PRO A 66 17.87 -7.57 14.67
CA PRO A 66 16.89 -6.71 14.02
C PRO A 66 15.55 -6.72 14.77
N ILE A 67 14.75 -5.67 14.53
CA ILE A 67 13.40 -5.55 15.09
C ILE A 67 12.48 -6.51 14.32
N GLY A 68 12.51 -7.80 14.70
CA GLY A 68 11.82 -8.88 14.01
C GLY A 68 10.31 -8.87 14.16
N TRP A 69 9.78 -8.35 15.28
CA TRP A 69 8.33 -8.30 15.52
C TRP A 69 7.60 -7.29 14.61
N LEU A 70 8.33 -6.31 14.04
CA LEU A 70 7.78 -5.33 13.11
C LEU A 70 7.88 -5.79 11.63
N GLN A 71 8.60 -6.89 11.35
CA GLN A 71 8.75 -7.42 10.00
C GLN A 71 7.48 -8.12 9.49
N GLN A 72 7.36 -8.14 8.15
CA GLN A 72 6.48 -9.10 7.49
C GLN A 72 6.91 -10.51 7.89
N ARG A 73 5.91 -11.37 8.10
CA ARG A 73 6.11 -12.77 8.47
C ARG A 73 7.11 -13.40 7.51
N ASP A 74 8.17 -13.98 8.05
CA ASP A 74 9.26 -14.60 7.30
C ASP A 74 8.71 -15.69 6.36
N LEU A 75 8.64 -15.36 5.06
CA LEU A 75 8.12 -16.27 4.05
C LEU A 75 9.08 -17.43 3.74
N THR A 76 10.31 -17.41 4.28
CA THR A 76 11.23 -18.57 4.14
C THR A 76 10.66 -19.84 4.76
N LYS A 77 9.70 -19.73 5.69
CA LYS A 77 9.00 -20.89 6.28
C LYS A 77 7.85 -21.44 5.43
N PHE A 78 7.49 -20.78 4.32
CA PHE A 78 6.58 -21.33 3.32
C PHE A 78 7.36 -22.11 2.28
N THR A 79 7.90 -23.25 2.68
CA THR A 79 8.56 -24.22 1.79
C THR A 79 7.57 -24.95 0.86
N SER A 80 6.31 -24.52 0.79
CA SER A 80 5.25 -25.19 0.02
C SER A 80 5.48 -25.23 -1.50
N PHE A 81 6.48 -24.51 -2.02
CA PHE A 81 6.85 -24.52 -3.44
C PHE A 81 8.36 -24.63 -3.68
N GLU A 82 9.14 -25.08 -2.71
CA GLU A 82 10.61 -25.17 -2.85
C GLU A 82 11.05 -26.27 -3.85
N ASN A 83 10.11 -27.13 -4.29
CA ASN A 83 10.37 -28.21 -5.24
C ASN A 83 9.34 -28.26 -6.39
N ILE A 84 9.00 -27.12 -7.01
CA ILE A 84 8.41 -27.17 -8.36
C ILE A 84 9.52 -26.86 -9.36
N THR A 85 10.05 -27.91 -9.98
CA THR A 85 10.95 -27.82 -11.14
C THR A 85 10.26 -27.03 -12.25
N PRO A 86 10.85 -25.93 -12.76
CA PRO A 86 10.22 -25.12 -13.79
C PRO A 86 10.58 -25.68 -15.17
N ASP A 87 9.80 -26.62 -15.68
CA ASP A 87 9.71 -26.87 -17.12
C ASP A 87 8.55 -26.07 -17.76
N ASP A 88 7.54 -25.70 -16.98
CA ASP A 88 6.39 -24.93 -17.46
C ASP A 88 6.39 -23.46 -16.98
N SER A 89 6.84 -22.56 -17.85
CA SER A 89 6.81 -21.09 -17.67
C SER A 89 5.45 -20.53 -17.21
N PHE A 90 4.35 -21.17 -17.62
CA PHE A 90 2.99 -20.80 -17.23
C PHE A 90 2.69 -21.08 -15.76
N LEU A 91 3.14 -22.22 -15.22
CA LEU A 91 2.90 -22.60 -13.83
C LEU A 91 3.69 -21.70 -12.87
N SER A 92 4.93 -21.37 -13.24
CA SER A 92 5.76 -20.40 -12.51
C SER A 92 5.16 -18.99 -12.52
N TRP A 93 4.55 -18.57 -13.64
CA TRP A 93 3.82 -17.29 -13.71
C TRP A 93 2.55 -17.29 -12.85
N LEU A 94 1.78 -18.38 -12.84
CA LEU A 94 0.53 -18.49 -12.06
C LEU A 94 0.78 -18.48 -10.55
N VAL A 95 1.84 -19.14 -10.09
CA VAL A 95 2.23 -19.20 -8.65
C VAL A 95 2.77 -17.85 -8.17
N ASN A 96 3.49 -17.12 -9.01
CA ASN A 96 4.01 -15.78 -8.70
C ASN A 96 2.99 -14.65 -8.93
N PHE A 97 1.80 -14.95 -9.46
CA PHE A 97 0.77 -13.95 -9.68
C PHE A 97 0.20 -13.47 -8.33
N PRO A 98 0.17 -12.16 -8.03
CA PRO A 98 -0.31 -11.64 -6.75
C PRO A 98 -1.85 -11.65 -6.69
N LEU A 99 -2.43 -12.85 -6.80
CA LEU A 99 -3.87 -13.12 -6.89
C LEU A 99 -4.61 -12.47 -5.73
N ASN A 100 -4.06 -12.54 -4.51
CA ASN A 100 -4.65 -11.91 -3.33
C ASN A 100 -4.84 -10.39 -3.50
N THR A 101 -3.87 -9.69 -4.08
CA THR A 101 -3.96 -8.23 -4.32
C THR A 101 -5.01 -7.91 -5.38
N VAL A 102 -5.11 -8.74 -6.43
CA VAL A 102 -6.12 -8.57 -7.48
C VAL A 102 -7.53 -8.81 -6.94
N LEU A 103 -7.73 -9.83 -6.10
CA LEU A 103 -9.03 -10.08 -5.46
C LEU A 103 -9.44 -8.91 -4.56
N LEU A 104 -8.51 -8.35 -3.78
CA LEU A 104 -8.78 -7.15 -2.99
C LEU A 104 -9.18 -5.97 -3.86
N MET A 105 -8.49 -5.76 -4.99
CA MET A 105 -8.82 -4.70 -5.94
C MET A 105 -10.23 -4.87 -6.50
N ILE A 106 -10.64 -6.09 -6.86
CA ILE A 106 -12.00 -6.39 -7.35
C ILE A 106 -13.05 -6.03 -6.29
N ILE A 107 -12.82 -6.42 -5.03
CA ILE A 107 -13.75 -6.10 -3.94
C ILE A 107 -13.84 -4.58 -3.73
N MET A 108 -12.72 -3.86 -3.80
CA MET A 108 -12.74 -2.39 -3.71
C MET A 108 -13.54 -1.76 -4.84
N VAL A 109 -13.30 -2.17 -6.09
CA VAL A 109 -14.03 -1.66 -7.24
C VAL A 109 -15.52 -1.92 -7.07
N TRP A 110 -15.90 -3.15 -6.70
CA TRP A 110 -17.30 -3.52 -6.48
C TRP A 110 -17.99 -2.62 -5.44
N MET A 111 -17.35 -2.42 -4.29
CA MET A 111 -17.92 -1.64 -3.19
C MET A 111 -18.20 -0.18 -3.57
N TYR A 112 -17.34 0.42 -4.39
CA TYR A 112 -17.50 1.80 -4.83
C TYR A 112 -18.25 1.98 -6.14
N THR A 113 -18.52 0.90 -6.87
CA THR A 113 -19.28 0.94 -8.12
C THR A 113 -20.70 1.47 -7.88
N GLY A 114 -21.36 1.09 -6.79
CA GLY A 114 -22.69 1.59 -6.44
C GLY A 114 -22.72 3.10 -6.18
N PHE A 115 -21.73 3.62 -5.43
CA PHE A 115 -21.58 5.05 -5.20
C PHE A 115 -21.36 5.81 -6.51
N ALA A 116 -20.40 5.35 -7.34
CA ALA A 116 -20.11 5.98 -8.62
C ALA A 116 -21.33 5.96 -9.55
N MET A 117 -22.08 4.86 -9.60
CA MET A 117 -23.30 4.74 -10.42
C MET A 117 -24.35 5.81 -10.03
N ILE A 118 -24.62 5.99 -8.74
CA ILE A 118 -25.62 6.96 -8.28
C ILE A 118 -25.20 8.39 -8.67
N VAL A 119 -23.94 8.74 -8.41
CA VAL A 119 -23.43 10.09 -8.70
C VAL A 119 -23.39 10.36 -10.20
N PHE A 120 -22.92 9.41 -11.01
CA PHE A 120 -22.92 9.57 -12.47
C PHE A 120 -24.32 9.58 -13.06
N SER A 121 -25.27 8.82 -12.52
CA SER A 121 -26.67 8.85 -12.96
C SER A 121 -27.30 10.23 -12.73
N ALA A 122 -27.05 10.85 -11.58
CA ALA A 122 -27.50 12.21 -11.29
C ALA A 122 -26.86 13.24 -12.23
N ALA A 123 -25.56 13.12 -12.49
CA ALA A 123 -24.83 14.04 -13.37
C ALA A 123 -25.28 13.96 -14.83
N ILE A 124 -25.52 12.75 -15.36
CA ILE A 124 -26.00 12.57 -16.73
C ILE A 124 -27.43 13.13 -16.88
N LYS A 125 -28.29 12.95 -15.88
CA LYS A 125 -29.65 13.53 -15.88
C LYS A 125 -29.69 15.04 -15.80
N ALA A 126 -28.62 15.67 -15.30
CA ALA A 126 -28.50 17.12 -15.25
C ALA A 126 -28.17 17.74 -16.63
N VAL A 127 -27.81 16.93 -17.63
CA VAL A 127 -27.54 17.40 -18.99
C VAL A 127 -28.87 17.83 -19.65
N PRO A 128 -29.00 19.08 -20.11
CA PRO A 128 -30.21 19.54 -20.81
C PRO A 128 -30.44 18.72 -22.09
N SER A 129 -31.68 18.25 -22.30
CA SER A 129 -32.06 17.45 -23.48
C SER A 129 -31.89 18.23 -24.79
N GLU A 130 -32.07 19.55 -24.74
CA GLU A 130 -31.92 20.47 -25.88
C GLU A 130 -30.55 20.33 -26.58
N ILE A 131 -29.46 20.19 -25.82
CA ILE A 131 -28.10 20.07 -26.37
C ILE A 131 -27.92 18.70 -27.05
N THR A 132 -28.53 17.65 -26.49
CA THR A 132 -28.48 16.31 -27.08
C THR A 132 -29.36 16.19 -28.32
N GLU A 133 -30.50 16.87 -28.35
CA GLU A 133 -31.40 16.93 -29.52
C GLU A 133 -30.78 17.75 -30.65
N ALA A 134 -30.13 18.88 -30.35
CA ALA A 134 -29.36 19.64 -31.33
C ALA A 134 -28.28 18.78 -32.00
N GLY A 135 -27.52 18.00 -31.21
CA GLY A 135 -26.53 17.06 -31.75
C GLY A 135 -27.13 15.99 -32.67
N ARG A 136 -28.35 15.54 -32.42
CA ARG A 136 -29.07 14.61 -33.31
C ARG A 136 -29.51 15.27 -34.61
N ILE A 137 -29.95 16.54 -34.55
CA ILE A 137 -30.29 17.32 -35.74
C ILE A 137 -29.04 17.55 -36.61
N ASP A 138 -27.88 17.75 -36.00
CA ASP A 138 -26.59 17.87 -36.69
C ASP A 138 -26.04 16.53 -37.24
N GLY A 139 -26.80 15.43 -37.10
CA GLY A 139 -26.42 14.12 -37.62
C GLY A 139 -25.34 13.38 -36.82
N ALA A 140 -25.08 13.80 -35.57
CA ALA A 140 -24.12 13.09 -34.72
C ALA A 140 -24.68 11.74 -34.24
N SER A 141 -23.85 10.69 -34.27
CA SER A 141 -24.21 9.39 -33.71
C SER A 141 -24.30 9.43 -32.18
N GLU A 142 -25.08 8.54 -31.56
CA GLU A 142 -25.24 8.50 -30.09
C GLU A 142 -23.89 8.36 -29.35
N ALA A 143 -22.94 7.60 -29.90
CA ALA A 143 -21.59 7.48 -29.32
C ALA A 143 -20.80 8.80 -29.42
N ARG A 144 -20.96 9.55 -30.52
CA ARG A 144 -20.37 10.88 -30.69
C ARG A 144 -20.98 11.88 -29.71
N ILE A 145 -22.30 11.85 -29.53
CA ILE A 145 -23.03 12.68 -28.55
C ILE A 145 -22.55 12.36 -27.12
N PHE A 146 -22.42 11.09 -26.77
CA PHE A 146 -21.91 10.68 -25.46
C PHE A 146 -20.49 11.18 -25.19
N LEU A 147 -19.55 10.95 -26.12
CA LEU A 147 -18.13 11.31 -25.93
C LEU A 147 -17.88 12.82 -26.06
N SER A 148 -18.60 13.51 -26.94
CA SER A 148 -18.31 14.91 -27.30
C SER A 148 -19.19 15.93 -26.57
N VAL A 149 -20.35 15.51 -26.05
CA VAL A 149 -21.30 16.38 -25.34
C VAL A 149 -21.43 15.96 -23.88
N ILE A 150 -21.86 14.72 -23.63
CA ILE A 150 -22.18 14.26 -22.27
C ILE A 150 -20.92 14.18 -21.40
N MET A 151 -19.86 13.50 -21.86
CA MET A 151 -18.60 13.34 -21.11
C MET A 151 -17.96 14.68 -20.70
N PRO A 152 -17.77 15.67 -21.60
CA PRO A 152 -17.20 16.97 -21.21
C PRO A 152 -18.14 17.78 -20.31
N TYR A 153 -19.47 17.60 -20.43
CA TYR A 153 -20.43 18.25 -19.53
C TYR A 153 -20.31 17.75 -18.10
N VAL A 154 -20.17 16.43 -17.90
CA VAL A 154 -20.04 15.82 -16.56
C VAL A 154 -18.60 15.77 -16.04
N LYS A 155 -17.63 16.39 -16.72
CA LYS A 155 -16.20 16.34 -16.36
C LYS A 155 -15.93 16.78 -14.92
N SER A 156 -16.66 17.79 -14.44
CA SER A 156 -16.53 18.30 -13.06
C SER A 156 -16.90 17.21 -12.05
N THR A 157 -17.99 16.50 -12.30
CA THR A 157 -18.42 15.37 -11.46
C THR A 157 -17.43 14.21 -11.54
N ILE A 158 -16.88 13.90 -12.71
CA ILE A 158 -15.84 12.86 -12.88
C ILE A 158 -14.63 13.18 -11.99
N VAL A 159 -14.14 14.42 -11.99
CA VAL A 159 -12.98 14.83 -11.17
C VAL A 159 -13.28 14.70 -9.67
N VAL A 160 -14.48 15.09 -9.23
CA VAL A 160 -14.89 14.98 -7.83
C VAL A 160 -14.96 13.52 -7.39
N VAL A 161 -15.63 12.66 -8.19
CA VAL A 161 -15.73 11.22 -7.89
C VAL A 161 -14.37 10.56 -7.93
N ALA A 162 -13.54 10.85 -8.93
CA ALA A 162 -12.19 10.31 -9.04
C ALA A 162 -11.33 10.70 -7.84
N THR A 163 -11.41 11.96 -7.39
CA THR A 163 -10.70 12.42 -6.20
C THR A 163 -11.20 11.70 -4.95
N TYR A 164 -12.52 11.58 -4.77
CA TYR A 164 -13.12 10.86 -3.66
C TYR A 164 -12.71 9.37 -3.63
N LEU A 165 -12.75 8.68 -4.77
CA LEU A 165 -12.34 7.28 -4.87
C LEU A 165 -10.84 7.12 -4.60
N THR A 166 -10.00 7.99 -5.17
CA THR A 166 -8.58 8.07 -4.85
C THR A 166 -8.40 8.18 -3.34
N VAL A 167 -9.07 9.15 -2.71
CA VAL A 167 -9.02 9.37 -1.26
C VAL A 167 -9.40 8.14 -0.46
N THR A 168 -10.39 7.42 -0.95
CA THR A 168 -10.90 6.27 -0.22
C THR A 168 -9.96 5.08 -0.34
N VAL A 169 -9.40 4.86 -1.54
CA VAL A 169 -8.45 3.77 -1.79
C VAL A 169 -7.21 3.90 -0.94
N LEU A 170 -6.64 5.09 -0.75
CA LEU A 170 -5.38 5.16 0.01
C LEU A 170 -5.58 5.14 1.55
N LYS A 171 -6.83 4.98 2.03
CA LYS A 171 -7.17 4.62 3.42
C LYS A 171 -7.67 3.15 3.54
N ALA A 172 -7.33 2.26 2.60
CA ALA A 172 -7.79 0.86 2.51
C ALA A 172 -7.42 -0.10 3.68
N TYR A 173 -7.23 0.40 4.89
CA TYR A 173 -6.99 -0.44 6.06
C TYR A 173 -8.15 -1.40 6.36
N ASP A 174 -9.39 -0.90 6.36
CA ASP A 174 -10.56 -1.65 6.82
C ASP A 174 -10.78 -2.94 6.02
N ILE A 175 -10.72 -2.82 4.69
CA ILE A 175 -10.91 -3.97 3.81
C ILE A 175 -9.80 -5.01 3.99
N VAL A 176 -8.53 -4.58 4.06
CA VAL A 176 -7.39 -5.49 4.25
C VAL A 176 -7.51 -6.22 5.58
N PHE A 177 -7.90 -5.51 6.64
CA PHE A 177 -8.10 -6.11 7.96
C PHE A 177 -9.20 -7.16 7.96
N VAL A 178 -10.35 -6.90 7.33
CA VAL A 178 -11.50 -7.82 7.32
C VAL A 178 -11.26 -9.07 6.47
N THR A 179 -10.62 -8.91 5.30
CA THR A 179 -10.47 -10.00 4.33
C THR A 179 -9.24 -10.85 4.57
N THR A 180 -8.07 -10.23 4.68
CA THR A 180 -6.78 -10.94 4.66
C THR A 180 -6.01 -10.80 5.97
N ARG A 181 -6.42 -9.88 6.85
CA ARG A 181 -5.63 -9.49 8.04
C ARG A 181 -4.17 -9.19 7.70
N GLY A 182 -3.92 -8.65 6.50
CA GLY A 182 -2.58 -8.32 6.03
C GLY A 182 -1.70 -9.53 5.68
N ASP A 183 -2.26 -10.73 5.53
CA ASP A 183 -1.49 -11.91 5.12
C ASP A 183 -1.21 -11.96 3.60
N PHE A 184 -0.25 -12.78 3.16
CA PHE A 184 0.15 -12.93 1.75
C PHE A 184 0.56 -11.59 1.09
N GLU A 185 1.60 -10.95 1.62
CA GLU A 185 2.19 -9.70 1.09
C GLU A 185 1.28 -8.45 1.09
N THR A 186 0.06 -8.49 1.64
CA THR A 186 -0.85 -7.32 1.75
C THR A 186 -0.72 -6.57 3.08
N ASN A 187 0.47 -6.63 3.70
CA ASN A 187 0.67 -6.16 5.07
C ASN A 187 0.55 -4.63 5.19
N LEU A 188 -0.25 -4.17 6.15
CA LEU A 188 -0.30 -2.76 6.57
C LEU A 188 0.16 -2.65 8.04
N LEU A 189 0.90 -1.58 8.36
CA LEU A 189 1.34 -1.28 9.73
C LEU A 189 0.18 -1.26 10.73
N ALA A 190 -0.95 -0.68 10.32
CA ALA A 190 -2.15 -0.60 11.14
C ALA A 190 -2.71 -1.98 11.51
N VAL A 191 -2.58 -2.99 10.62
CA VAL A 191 -3.02 -4.36 10.92
C VAL A 191 -2.11 -5.01 11.96
N LYS A 192 -0.80 -4.77 11.86
CA LYS A 192 0.17 -5.22 12.87
C LYS A 192 -0.07 -4.58 14.23
N MET A 193 -0.38 -3.28 14.28
CA MET A 193 -0.77 -2.60 15.51
C MET A 193 -1.97 -3.29 16.18
N MET A 194 -3.00 -3.60 15.39
CA MET A 194 -4.21 -4.27 15.89
C MET A 194 -3.93 -5.69 16.38
N ASP A 195 -3.06 -6.44 15.67
CA ASP A 195 -2.65 -7.77 16.10
C ASP A 195 -1.84 -7.75 17.41
N GLU A 196 -0.89 -6.83 17.57
CA GLU A 196 -0.12 -6.64 18.81
C GLU A 196 -1.01 -6.22 19.98
N PHE A 197 -2.04 -5.41 19.71
CA PHE A 197 -3.01 -4.99 20.72
C PHE A 197 -3.97 -6.10 21.14
N SER A 198 -4.59 -6.79 20.18
CA SER A 198 -5.69 -7.72 20.45
C SER A 198 -5.27 -9.19 20.57
N LYS A 199 -4.29 -9.66 19.80
CA LYS A 199 -3.88 -11.08 19.81
C LYS A 199 -2.76 -11.34 20.81
N PHE A 200 -1.72 -10.50 20.79
CA PHE A 200 -0.52 -10.70 21.60
C PHE A 200 -0.55 -9.96 22.94
N LEU A 201 -1.52 -9.05 23.14
CA LEU A 201 -1.68 -8.23 24.35
C LEU A 201 -0.39 -7.45 24.73
N HIS A 202 0.43 -7.12 23.73
CA HIS A 202 1.66 -6.37 23.90
C HIS A 202 1.39 -4.87 23.72
N PHE A 203 0.78 -4.25 24.75
CA PHE A 203 0.36 -2.85 24.69
C PHE A 203 1.51 -1.88 24.38
N GLY A 204 2.73 -2.17 24.86
CA GLY A 204 3.91 -1.34 24.57
C GLY A 204 4.32 -1.37 23.08
N ARG A 205 4.24 -2.55 22.44
CA ARG A 205 4.53 -2.71 21.01
C ARG A 205 3.47 -2.05 20.16
N ALA A 206 2.20 -2.27 20.48
CA ALA A 206 1.07 -1.61 19.81
C ALA A 206 1.16 -0.08 19.90
N SER A 207 1.49 0.47 21.06
CA SER A 207 1.64 1.92 21.27
C SER A 207 2.80 2.51 20.46
N THR A 208 3.91 1.78 20.36
CA THR A 208 5.07 2.18 19.54
C THR A 208 4.69 2.27 18.06
N VAL A 209 3.97 1.26 17.54
CA VAL A 209 3.49 1.28 16.14
C VAL A 209 2.50 2.42 15.91
N SER A 210 1.61 2.70 16.87
CA SER A 210 0.65 3.81 16.77
C SER A 210 1.35 5.17 16.64
N ILE A 211 2.40 5.41 17.44
CA ILE A 211 3.22 6.63 17.37
C ILE A 211 3.93 6.75 16.01
N LEU A 212 4.48 5.65 15.48
CA LEU A 212 5.13 5.66 14.16
C LEU A 212 4.14 6.01 13.04
N ILE A 213 2.93 5.46 13.08
CA ILE A 213 1.86 5.80 12.14
C ILE A 213 1.50 7.29 12.29
N PHE A 214 1.34 7.77 13.52
CA PHE A 214 0.98 9.16 13.79
C PHE A 214 2.02 10.14 13.24
N ILE A 215 3.30 9.93 13.54
CA ILE A 215 4.42 10.75 13.03
C ILE A 215 4.43 10.79 11.50
N SER A 216 4.06 9.70 10.85
CA SER A 216 4.09 9.62 9.39
C SER A 216 2.88 10.28 8.73
N VAL A 217 1.74 10.29 9.42
CA VAL A 217 0.50 10.92 8.93
C VAL A 217 0.50 12.44 9.19
N VAL A 218 1.15 12.93 10.24
CA VAL A 218 1.16 14.36 10.61
C VAL A 218 1.66 15.28 9.47
N PRO A 219 2.84 15.04 8.83
CA PRO A 219 3.30 15.87 7.71
C PRO A 219 2.30 15.91 6.56
N ILE A 220 1.65 14.77 6.31
CA ILE A 220 0.67 14.62 5.24
C ILE A 220 -0.59 15.45 5.53
N ILE A 221 -1.07 15.45 6.78
CA ILE A 221 -2.18 16.30 7.22
C ILE A 221 -1.83 17.78 7.09
N VAL A 222 -0.63 18.17 7.53
CA VAL A 222 -0.16 19.56 7.48
C VAL A 222 -0.12 20.06 6.04
N LEU A 223 0.47 19.28 5.12
CA LEU A 223 0.51 19.62 3.68
C LEU A 223 -0.90 19.70 3.06
N ASN A 224 -1.85 18.86 3.50
CA ASN A 224 -3.22 18.90 3.01
C ASN A 224 -3.96 20.17 3.44
N ILE A 225 -3.78 20.58 4.70
CA ILE A 225 -4.40 21.79 5.23
C ILE A 225 -3.89 23.02 4.49
N PHE A 226 -2.60 23.06 4.17
CA PHE A 226 -2.03 24.16 3.39
C PHE A 226 -2.62 24.24 1.98
N ARG A 227 -2.75 23.11 1.27
CA ARG A 227 -3.34 23.07 -0.08
C ARG A 227 -4.81 23.53 -0.11
N ASN A 228 -5.62 23.09 0.84
CA ASN A 228 -7.04 23.48 0.88
C ASN A 228 -7.22 25.00 1.09
N LYS A 229 -6.30 25.66 1.80
CA LYS A 229 -6.34 27.12 1.97
C LYS A 229 -6.00 27.88 0.68
N GLU A 230 -5.20 27.29 -0.20
CA GLU A 230 -4.88 27.86 -1.51
C GLU A 230 -6.08 27.75 -2.47
N ASP A 231 -6.83 26.65 -2.40
CA ASP A 231 -8.04 26.44 -3.20
C ASP A 231 -9.21 27.36 -2.78
N GLU A 232 -9.29 27.75 -1.51
CA GLU A 232 -10.28 28.71 -0.99
C GLU A 232 -9.94 30.19 -1.30
N ALA A 233 -8.69 30.47 -1.72
CA ALA A 233 -8.21 31.82 -2.01
C ALA A 233 -8.29 32.22 -3.49
N LEU A 234 -8.76 31.33 -4.37
CA LEU A 234 -8.96 31.52 -5.81
C LEU A 234 -10.45 31.61 -6.16
#